data_AF-A0A081GNH0-F1
#
_entry.id   AF-A0A081GNH0-F1
#
_cell.length_a   1.000
_cell.length_b   1.000
_cell.length_c   1.000
_cell.angle_alpha   90.00
_cell.angle_beta   90.00
_cell.angle_gamma   90.00
#
_symmetry.space_group_name_H-M   'P 1'
#
loop_
_entity.id
_entity.type
_entity.pdbx_description
1 polymer ?
#
loop_
_entity_poly.entity_id
_entity_poly.type
_entity_poly.pdbx_seq_one_letter_code
_entity_poly.pdbx_strand_id
1 'polypeptide(L)' 'MPYEPGSTECRVLIDCKAQVEGMLLALERIENSGHIRDQLVAVHNQLEGLHELHRRQPEGLASGSGAAG' A
#
# COMPACT_ATOMS: atom_id res chain seq x y z
N MET A 1 18.00 1.63 -17.04
CA MET A 1 16.79 0.93 -16.62
C MET A 1 15.60 1.74 -17.07
N PRO A 2 14.81 1.30 -18.06
CA PRO A 2 13.64 2.06 -18.47
C PRO A 2 12.64 2.03 -17.30
N TYR A 3 12.22 3.22 -16.88
CA TYR A 3 11.22 3.44 -15.85
C TYR A 3 9.87 2.99 -16.41
N GLU A 4 9.42 1.79 -16.04
CA GLU A 4 8.01 1.42 -16.23
C GLU A 4 7.22 2.12 -15.12
N PRO A 5 6.26 2.99 -15.47
CA PRO A 5 5.35 3.55 -14.47
C PRO A 5 4.64 2.37 -13.82
N GLY A 6 4.90 2.13 -12.53
CA GLY A 6 4.27 1.00 -11.83
C GLY A 6 2.76 1.02 -11.99
N SER A 7 2.16 -0.17 -12.01
CA SER A 7 0.73 -0.38 -12.21
C SER A 7 -0.15 0.59 -11.41
N THR A 8 -1.36 0.85 -11.88
CA THR A 8 -2.35 1.70 -11.17
C THR A 8 -2.47 1.30 -9.69
N GLU A 9 -2.44 0.00 -9.41
CA GLU A 9 -2.45 -0.56 -8.05
C GLU A 9 -1.20 -0.19 -7.26
N CYS A 10 0.00 -0.29 -7.85
CA CYS A 10 1.23 0.16 -7.20
C CYS A 10 1.17 1.64 -6.82
N ARG A 11 0.60 2.48 -7.69
CA ARG A 11 0.44 3.91 -7.39
C ARG A 11 -0.50 4.14 -6.21
N VAL A 12 -1.64 3.46 -6.18
CA VAL A 12 -2.59 3.53 -5.05
C VAL A 12 -1.93 3.09 -3.75
N LEU A 13 -1.16 2.00 -3.76
CA LEU A 13 -0.49 1.47 -2.58
C LEU A 13 0.60 2.41 -2.05
N ILE A 14 1.34 3.08 -2.94
CA ILE A 14 2.30 4.13 -2.57
C ILE A 14 1.57 5.28 -1.86
N ASP A 15 0.47 5.76 -2.43
CA ASP A 15 -0.29 6.88 -1.87
C ASP A 15 -0.90 6.51 -0.50
N CYS A 16 -1.43 5.29 -0.35
CA CYS A 16 -1.96 4.81 0.93
C CYS A 16 -0.87 4.74 2.02
N LYS A 17 0.32 4.23 1.72
CA LYS A 17 1.42 4.16 2.71
C LYS A 17 1.86 5.56 3.17
N ALA A 18 1.98 6.50 2.22
CA ALA A 18 2.31 7.89 2.54
C ALA A 18 1.24 8.55 3.43
N GLN A 19 -0.04 8.24 3.23
CA GLN A 19 -1.11 8.72 4.11
C GLN A 19 -1.00 8.14 5.53
N VAL A 20 -0.71 6.84 5.66
CA VAL A 20 -0.51 6.21 6.97
C VAL A 20 0.68 6.82 7.70
N GLU A 21 1.79 7.09 7.00
CA GLU A 21 2.95 7.80 7.56
C GLU A 21 2.56 9.21 8.05
N GLY A 22 1.77 9.94 7.28
CA GLY A 22 1.22 11.24 7.69
C GLY A 22 0.33 11.15 8.94
N MET A 23 -0.51 10.12 9.05
CA MET A 23 -1.34 9.87 10.22
C MET A 23 -0.50 9.54 11.46
N LEU A 24 0.55 8.72 11.31
CA LEU A 24 1.47 8.37 12.39
C LEU A 24 2.17 9.61 12.97
N LEU A 25 2.62 10.52 12.10
CA LEU A 25 3.22 11.80 12.51
C LEU A 25 2.21 12.71 13.22
N ALA A 26 0.98 12.78 12.72
CA ALA A 26 -0.07 13.60 13.35
C ALA A 26 -0.43 13.08 14.76
N LEU A 27 -0.48 11.76 14.94
CA LEU A 27 -0.84 11.11 16.21
C LEU A 27 0.25 11.18 17.27
N GLU A 28 1.52 11.38 16.90
CA GLU A 28 2.64 11.51 17.85
C GLU A 28 2.42 12.64 18.89
N ARG A 29 1.64 13.66 18.50
CA ARG A 29 1.32 14.82 19.35
C ARG A 29 0.12 14.61 20.27
N ILE A 30 -0.55 13.46 20.20
CA ILE A 30 -1.77 13.16 20.96
C ILE A 30 -1.45 12.13 22.03
N GLU A 31 -1.64 12.50 23.30
CA GLU A 31 -1.52 11.57 24.42
C GLU A 31 -2.53 10.41 24.29
N ASN A 32 -2.17 9.23 24.81
CA ASN A 32 -2.99 8.01 24.75
C ASN A 32 -3.30 7.48 23.33
N SER A 33 -2.60 7.94 22.29
CA SER A 33 -2.75 7.47 20.91
C SER A 33 -1.93 6.21 20.56
N GLY A 34 -1.15 5.68 21.50
CA GLY A 34 -0.18 4.59 21.26
C GLY A 34 -0.79 3.37 20.55
N HIS A 35 -1.93 2.88 21.04
CA HIS A 35 -2.63 1.73 20.45
C HIS A 35 -3.06 1.97 18.99
N ILE A 36 -3.46 3.20 18.64
CA ILE A 36 -3.83 3.57 17.26
C ILE A 36 -2.58 3.59 16.37
N ARG A 37 -1.47 4.13 16.88
CA ARG A 37 -0.19 4.14 16.16
C ARG A 37 0.30 2.72 15.88
N ASP A 38 0.21 1.81 16.85
CA ASP A 38 0.58 0.40 16.68
C ASP A 38 -0.27 -0.29 15.59
N GLN A 39 -1.58 -0.01 15.58
CA GLN A 39 -2.47 -0.52 14.53
C GLN A 39 -2.13 0.04 13.14
N LEU A 40 -1.82 1.34 13.04
CA LEU A 40 -1.42 1.96 11.79
C LEU A 40 -0.08 1.43 11.26
N VAL A 41 0.89 1.15 12.14
CA VAL A 41 2.14 0.46 11.76
C VAL A 41 1.84 -0.93 11.20
N ALA A 42 0.94 -1.69 11.83
CA ALA A 42 0.54 -2.99 11.31
C ALA A 42 -0.11 -2.88 9.91
N VAL A 43 -0.97 -1.88 9.69
CA VAL A 43 -1.58 -1.61 8.37
C VAL A 43 -0.52 -1.20 7.34
N HIS A 44 0.42 -0.33 7.68
CA HIS A 44 1.52 0.06 6.79
C HIS A 44 2.34 -1.14 6.32
N ASN A 45 2.71 -2.03 7.25
CA ASN A 45 3.44 -3.26 6.93
C ASN A 45 2.64 -4.21 6.01
N GLN A 46 1.31 -4.30 6.20
CA GLN A 46 0.44 -5.08 5.33
C GLN A 46 0.36 -4.48 3.91
N LEU A 47 0.29 -3.14 3.80
CA LEU A 47 0.31 -2.44 2.52
C LEU A 47 1.65 -2.60 1.81
N GLU A 48 2.78 -2.60 2.53
CA GLU A 48 4.09 -2.90 1.95
C GLU A 48 4.13 -4.33 1.41
N GLY A 49 3.65 -5.31 2.17
CA GLY A 49 3.54 -6.69 1.72
C GLY A 49 2.70 -6.83 0.44
N LEU A 50 1.54 -6.16 0.38
CA LEU A 50 0.69 -6.15 -0.82
C LEU A 50 1.38 -5.46 -2.01
N HIS A 51 2.09 -4.36 -1.76
CA HIS A 51 2.84 -3.63 -2.79
C HIS A 51 3.98 -4.48 -3.37
N GLU A 52 4.69 -5.25 -2.53
CA GLU A 52 5.70 -6.19 -3.01
C GLU A 52 5.13 -7.27 -3.94
N LEU A 53 3.91 -7.76 -3.67
CA LEU A 53 3.24 -8.74 -4.53
C LEU A 53 2.96 -8.16 -5.91
N HIS A 54 2.41 -6.94 -5.98
CA HIS A 54 2.13 -6.27 -7.26
C HIS A 54 3.40 -5.89 -8.02
N ARG A 55 4.45 -5.42 -7.33
CA ARG A 55 5.73 -5.08 -7.97
C ARG A 55 6.42 -6.30 -8.60
N ARG A 56 6.18 -7.51 -8.08
CA ARG A 56 6.76 -8.76 -8.60
C ARG A 56 5.93 -9.40 -9.72
N GLN A 57 4.68 -8.97 -9.93
CA GLN A 57 3.86 -9.47 -11.04
C GLN A 57 4.18 -8.68 -12.31
N PRO A 58 4.75 -9.30 -13.36
CA PRO A 58 4.82 -8.65 -14.67
C PRO A 58 3.38 -8.40 -15.16
N GLU A 59 3.10 -7.18 -15.63
CA GLU A 59 1.76 -6.69 -16.01
C GLU A 59 1.06 -7.52 -17.12
N GLY A 60 1.68 -8.59 -17.64
CA GLY A 60 1.15 -9.45 -18.69
C GLY A 60 0.34 -10.68 -18.26
N LEU A 61 0.13 -10.94 -16.96
CA LEU A 61 -0.61 -12.14 -16.49
C LEU A 61 -1.89 -11.82 -15.69
N ALA A 62 -2.18 -10.54 -15.41
CA ALA A 62 -3.36 -10.12 -14.65
C ALA A 62 -4.61 -9.85 -15.51
N SER A 63 -4.70 -10.42 -16.71
CA SER A 63 -5.91 -10.41 -17.54
C SER A 63 -6.32 -11.84 -17.86
N GLY A 64 -7.18 -12.42 -17.02
CA GLY A 64 -7.67 -13.77 -17.26
C GLY A 64 -8.55 -14.33 -16.14
N SER A 65 -9.65 -13.66 -15.79
CA SER A 65 -10.87 -14.34 -15.34
C SER A 65 -12.02 -13.36 -15.19
N GLY A 66 -12.85 -13.29 -16.23
CA GLY A 66 -14.14 -12.62 -16.25
C GLY A 66 -14.94 -13.12 -17.45
N ALA A 67 -15.02 -14.45 -17.58
CA ALA A 67 -15.83 -15.11 -18.59
C ALA A 67 -17.32 -14.86 -18.33
N ALA A 68 -18.03 -14.67 -19.44
CA ALA A 68 -19.47 -14.52 -19.62
C ALA A 68 -20.38 -15.10 -18.53
N GLY A 69 -21.36 -14.30 -18.13
CA GLY A 69 -22.64 -14.68 -17.55
C GLY A 69 -23.70 -13.70 -18.03
#